data_AF-A0A5P2QTG7-F1
#
_entry.id   AF-A0A5P2QTG7-F1
#
_cell.length_a   1.000
_cell.length_b   1.000
_cell.length_c   1.000
_cell.angle_alpha   90.00
_cell.angle_beta   90.00
_cell.angle_gamma   90.00
#
_symmetry.space_group_name_H-M   'P 1'
#
loop_
_entity.id
_entity.type
_entity.pdbx_description
1 polymer ?
#
loop_
_entity_poly.entity_id
_entity_poly.type
_entity_poly.pdbx_seq_one_letter_code
_entity_poly.pdbx_strand_id
1 'polypeptide(L)'
;MTETTLHTNGTNNHKENAGMANNNTPAPNAASATGRDGYIMVKALVYAIARIQSLPDDRQEHGDMMDMCELVYESELPEGTLDMILMEVEHSVQHEIDLFPGEGGEGDRRDMRARVDAMKAAQGSALRHFNVENGEAA
;
A
#
# COMPACT_ATOMS: atom_id res chain seq x y z
N MET A 1 -26.55 -47.64 53.65
CA MET A 1 -25.57 -47.56 52.57
C MET A 1 -25.47 -46.11 52.16
N THR A 2 -24.25 -45.58 52.25
CA THR A 2 -23.66 -44.41 51.56
C THR A 2 -24.25 -44.21 50.15
N GLU A 3 -24.45 -43.05 49.53
CA GLU A 3 -24.03 -41.63 49.68
C GLU A 3 -25.22 -40.75 49.22
N THR A 4 -25.61 -39.64 49.86
CA THR A 4 -24.92 -38.35 50.05
C THR A 4 -24.88 -37.46 48.77
N THR A 5 -25.99 -36.72 48.56
CA THR A 5 -26.06 -35.26 48.24
C THR A 5 -25.55 -34.74 46.87
N LEU A 6 -25.85 -33.51 46.38
CA LEU A 6 -26.45 -32.27 46.91
C LEU A 6 -26.89 -31.42 45.68
N HIS A 7 -28.08 -30.80 45.73
CA HIS A 7 -28.38 -29.39 45.34
C HIS A 7 -28.16 -28.90 43.87
N THR A 8 -28.91 -27.95 43.31
CA THR A 8 -29.72 -26.85 43.84
C THR A 8 -30.82 -26.45 42.84
N ASN A 9 -31.97 -26.05 43.40
CA ASN A 9 -32.83 -24.91 43.06
C ASN A 9 -32.33 -23.99 41.92
N GLY A 10 -33.15 -23.43 41.05
CA GLY A 10 -34.58 -23.16 41.16
C GLY A 10 -34.85 -21.82 40.50
N THR A 11 -35.75 -21.83 39.51
CA THR A 11 -36.72 -20.77 39.18
C THR A 11 -36.23 -19.36 38.87
N ASN A 12 -36.61 -18.90 37.66
CA ASN A 12 -37.57 -17.81 37.42
C ASN A 12 -37.16 -16.68 36.46
N ASN A 13 -38.12 -16.42 35.57
CA ASN A 13 -38.60 -15.13 35.08
C ASN A 13 -38.20 -14.65 33.67
N HIS A 14 -39.23 -14.79 32.83
CA HIS A 14 -39.55 -14.05 31.62
C HIS A 14 -39.57 -12.53 31.90
N LYS A 15 -38.57 -11.79 31.40
CA LYS A 15 -38.66 -10.34 31.17
C LYS A 15 -37.52 -9.85 30.26
N GLU A 16 -37.69 -9.93 28.95
CA GLU A 16 -36.82 -9.22 28.00
C GLU A 16 -37.68 -8.55 26.94
N ASN A 17 -37.94 -7.25 27.13
CA ASN A 17 -38.29 -6.38 26.02
C ASN A 17 -37.84 -4.94 26.29
N ALA A 18 -37.44 -4.29 25.21
CA ALA A 18 -37.02 -2.90 25.03
C ALA A 18 -35.57 -2.57 25.41
N GLY A 19 -34.70 -2.50 24.39
CA GLY A 19 -33.46 -1.72 24.50
C GLY A 19 -32.32 -2.03 23.54
N MET A 20 -32.51 -2.74 22.41
CA MET A 20 -31.46 -2.79 21.37
C MET A 20 -31.60 -1.59 20.44
N ALA A 21 -30.94 -0.49 20.79
CA ALA A 21 -30.55 0.51 19.81
C ALA A 21 -29.43 -0.09 18.96
N ASN A 22 -29.75 -0.50 17.73
CA ASN A 22 -28.76 -0.88 16.74
C ASN A 22 -28.08 0.40 16.22
N ASN A 23 -27.02 0.83 16.88
CA ASN A 23 -26.20 1.94 16.41
C ASN A 23 -25.35 1.50 15.20
N ASN A 24 -26.01 1.08 14.11
CA ASN A 24 -25.41 1.01 12.78
C ASN A 24 -25.38 2.43 12.19
N THR A 25 -24.83 3.39 12.94
CA THR A 25 -24.38 4.63 12.33
C THR A 25 -23.22 4.22 11.42
N PRO A 26 -23.33 4.39 10.09
CA PRO A 26 -22.16 4.24 9.23
C PRO A 26 -21.09 5.15 9.83
N ALA A 27 -19.95 4.57 10.20
CA ALA A 27 -18.80 5.37 10.57
C ALA A 27 -18.64 6.41 9.44
N PRO A 28 -18.53 7.71 9.76
CA PRO A 28 -18.36 8.70 8.71
C PRO A 28 -17.16 8.24 7.89
N ASN A 29 -17.37 8.02 6.58
CA ASN A 29 -16.28 7.84 5.62
C ASN A 29 -15.24 8.87 6.01
N ALA A 30 -14.09 8.43 6.53
CA ALA A 30 -13.09 9.33 7.07
C ALA A 30 -12.74 10.28 5.93
N ALA A 31 -13.24 11.51 6.02
CA ALA A 31 -13.03 12.48 4.97
C ALA A 31 -11.52 12.64 4.83
N SER A 32 -11.02 12.59 3.59
CA SER A 32 -9.59 12.75 3.34
C SER A 32 -9.09 14.00 4.08
N ALA A 33 -8.10 13.82 4.94
CA ALA A 33 -7.53 14.87 5.78
C ALA A 33 -6.88 15.97 4.94
N THR A 34 -6.31 15.61 3.78
CA THR A 34 -5.54 16.55 2.94
C THR A 34 -5.94 16.56 1.46
N GLY A 35 -6.80 15.64 1.01
CA GLY A 35 -7.03 15.37 -0.41
C GLY A 35 -5.84 14.70 -1.11
N ARG A 36 -4.75 14.42 -0.39
CA ARG A 36 -3.52 13.76 -0.87
C ARG A 36 -3.24 12.43 -0.17
N ASP A 37 -4.15 11.98 0.69
CA ASP A 37 -3.87 10.85 1.57
C ASP A 37 -3.60 9.57 0.77
N GLY A 38 -4.32 9.35 -0.33
CA GLY A 38 -4.06 8.23 -1.25
C GLY A 38 -2.66 8.29 -1.88
N TYR A 39 -2.23 9.46 -2.35
CA TYR A 39 -0.86 9.65 -2.86
C TYR A 39 0.20 9.37 -1.78
N ILE A 40 0.00 9.87 -0.57
CA ILE A 40 0.93 9.68 0.54
C ILE A 40 0.99 8.21 0.95
N MET A 41 -0.17 7.55 1.05
CA MET A 41 -0.29 6.14 1.38
C MET A 41 0.45 5.28 0.36
N VAL A 42 0.19 5.46 -0.94
CA VAL A 42 0.87 4.69 -1.99
C VAL A 42 2.37 4.94 -1.98
N LYS A 43 2.81 6.19 -1.85
CA LYS A 43 4.24 6.50 -1.76
C LYS A 43 4.91 5.84 -0.55
N ALA A 44 4.23 5.78 0.59
CA ALA A 44 4.71 5.08 1.78
C ALA A 44 4.80 3.56 1.55
N LEU A 45 3.80 2.95 0.91
CA LEU A 45 3.81 1.53 0.53
C LEU A 45 4.98 1.22 -0.40
N VAL A 46 5.21 2.04 -1.44
CA VAL A 46 6.33 1.84 -2.37
C VAL A 46 7.69 1.94 -1.67
N TYR A 47 7.87 2.85 -0.71
CA TYR A 47 9.09 2.87 0.13
C TYR A 47 9.24 1.62 1.01
N ALA A 48 8.13 1.11 1.57
CA ALA A 48 8.16 -0.10 2.38
C ALA A 48 8.52 -1.34 1.53
N ILE A 49 7.91 -1.48 0.35
CA ILE A 49 8.24 -2.53 -0.63
C ILE A 49 9.72 -2.44 -1.02
N ALA A 50 10.21 -1.25 -1.37
CA ALA A 50 11.61 -1.03 -1.68
C ALA A 50 12.52 -1.49 -0.54
N ARG A 51 12.13 -1.17 0.71
CA ARG A 51 12.90 -1.59 1.87
C ARG A 51 12.93 -3.10 2.02
N ILE A 52 11.80 -3.79 1.84
CA ILE A 52 11.74 -5.25 1.90
C ILE A 52 12.63 -5.86 0.81
N GLN A 53 12.51 -5.41 -0.45
CA GLN A 53 13.30 -5.90 -1.58
C GLN A 53 14.81 -5.64 -1.46
N SER A 54 15.21 -4.63 -0.67
CA SER A 54 16.63 -4.37 -0.37
C SER A 54 17.26 -5.38 0.58
N LEU A 55 16.46 -6.23 1.25
CA LEU A 55 16.95 -7.25 2.17
C LEU A 55 17.38 -8.51 1.41
N PRO A 56 18.30 -9.31 1.99
CA PRO A 56 18.57 -10.67 1.51
C PRO A 56 17.28 -11.49 1.42
N ASP A 57 17.18 -12.37 0.41
CA ASP A 57 15.98 -13.16 0.10
C ASP A 57 15.39 -13.89 1.32
N ASP A 58 16.23 -14.43 2.21
CA ASP A 58 15.80 -15.14 3.43
C ASP A 58 15.17 -14.23 4.49
N ARG A 59 15.26 -12.91 4.31
CA ARG A 59 14.73 -11.88 5.20
C ARG A 59 13.67 -11.00 4.55
N GLN A 60 13.34 -11.26 3.29
CA GLN A 60 12.24 -10.57 2.65
C GLN A 60 10.93 -11.08 3.25
N GLU A 61 10.18 -10.18 3.87
CA GLU A 61 8.84 -10.44 4.38
C GLU A 61 7.88 -10.54 3.19
N HIS A 62 7.96 -11.65 2.44
CA HIS A 62 7.28 -11.80 1.15
C HIS A 62 5.76 -11.65 1.24
N GLY A 63 5.13 -12.17 2.31
CA GLY A 63 3.68 -12.01 2.51
C GLY A 63 3.29 -10.53 2.56
N ASP A 64 3.91 -9.79 3.49
CA ASP A 64 3.66 -8.36 3.67
C ASP A 64 4.00 -7.56 2.40
N MET A 65 5.08 -7.92 1.68
CA MET A 65 5.42 -7.31 0.40
C MET A 65 4.34 -7.51 -0.65
N MET A 66 3.81 -8.74 -0.79
CA MET A 66 2.74 -9.06 -1.74
C MET A 66 1.45 -8.28 -1.40
N ASP A 67 1.05 -8.26 -0.13
CA ASP A 67 -0.13 -7.52 0.34
C ASP A 67 0.02 -6.01 0.06
N MET A 68 1.22 -5.45 0.28
CA MET A 68 1.49 -4.05 -0.05
C MET A 68 1.44 -3.79 -1.57
N CYS A 69 1.91 -4.72 -2.40
CA CYS A 69 1.81 -4.60 -3.87
C CYS A 69 0.34 -4.61 -4.31
N GLU A 70 -0.49 -5.47 -3.73
CA GLU A 70 -1.94 -5.51 -3.99
C GLU A 70 -2.62 -4.20 -3.59
N LEU A 71 -2.32 -3.67 -2.40
CA LEU A 71 -2.84 -2.36 -1.96
C LEU A 71 -2.43 -1.21 -2.88
N VAL A 72 -1.23 -1.26 -3.48
CA VAL A 72 -0.80 -0.29 -4.48
C VAL A 72 -1.61 -0.44 -5.77
N TYR A 73 -1.84 -1.67 -6.22
CA TYR A 73 -2.64 -1.96 -7.41
C TYR A 73 -4.10 -1.49 -7.25
N GLU A 74 -4.68 -1.66 -6.06
CA GLU A 74 -6.05 -1.26 -5.74
C GLU A 74 -6.23 0.24 -5.46
N SER A 75 -5.15 1.02 -5.39
CA SER A 75 -5.16 2.41 -4.90
C SER A 75 -5.89 3.45 -5.76
N GLU A 76 -6.51 3.04 -6.88
CA GLU A 76 -7.20 3.87 -7.88
C GLU A 76 -6.36 5.05 -8.43
N LEU A 77 -5.05 5.09 -8.15
CA LEU A 77 -4.19 6.15 -8.66
C LEU A 77 -4.06 6.04 -10.18
N PRO A 78 -4.09 7.18 -10.92
CA PRO A 78 -3.78 7.17 -12.33
C PRO A 78 -2.38 6.59 -12.58
N GLU A 79 -2.23 5.79 -13.63
CA GLU A 79 -0.96 5.10 -13.96
C GLU A 79 0.25 6.04 -13.96
N GLY A 80 0.14 7.22 -14.60
CA GLY A 80 1.24 8.18 -14.63
C GLY A 80 1.61 8.76 -13.26
N THR A 81 0.69 8.76 -12.29
CA THR A 81 1.00 9.13 -10.90
C THR A 81 1.79 8.03 -10.20
N LEU A 82 1.40 6.77 -10.40
CA LEU A 82 2.14 5.63 -9.86
C LEU A 82 3.54 5.54 -10.47
N ASP A 83 3.67 5.71 -11.79
CA ASP A 83 4.97 5.72 -12.49
C ASP A 83 5.88 6.84 -11.95
N MET A 84 5.33 8.04 -11.68
CA MET A 84 6.06 9.15 -11.08
C MET A 84 6.52 8.82 -9.65
N ILE A 85 5.65 8.23 -8.83
CA ILE A 85 6.00 7.79 -7.47
C ILE A 85 7.14 6.76 -7.56
N LEU A 86 7.02 5.76 -8.43
CA LEU A 86 8.02 4.73 -8.60
C LEU A 86 9.36 5.32 -9.03
N MET A 87 9.37 6.21 -10.03
CA MET A 87 10.56 6.93 -10.47
C MET A 87 11.24 7.69 -9.32
N GLU A 88 10.47 8.43 -8.53
CA GLU A 88 10.98 9.21 -7.39
C GLU A 88 11.57 8.32 -6.30
N VAL A 89 10.89 7.23 -5.95
CA VAL A 89 11.34 6.32 -4.91
C VAL A 89 12.58 5.57 -5.37
N GLU A 90 12.60 5.00 -6.58
CA GLU A 90 13.77 4.32 -7.16
C GLU A 90 15.00 5.26 -7.18
N HIS A 91 14.80 6.52 -7.56
CA HIS A 91 15.86 7.52 -7.49
C HIS A 91 16.31 7.78 -6.04
N SER A 92 15.40 7.77 -5.06
CA SER A 92 15.76 7.97 -3.66
C SER A 92 16.49 6.77 -3.05
N VAL A 93 16.09 5.54 -3.38
CA VAL A 93 16.64 4.30 -2.79
C VAL A 93 17.81 3.71 -3.58
N GLN A 94 18.05 4.22 -4.80
CA GLN A 94 19.15 3.82 -5.70
C GLN A 94 19.10 2.34 -6.11
N HIS A 95 17.90 1.77 -6.18
CA HIS A 95 17.66 0.47 -6.79
C HIS A 95 16.27 0.43 -7.43
N GLU A 96 16.08 -0.51 -8.35
CA GLU A 96 14.80 -0.79 -8.99
C GLU A 96 13.85 -1.49 -8.03
N ILE A 97 12.55 -1.22 -8.17
CA ILE A 97 11.50 -1.78 -7.31
C ILE A 97 10.53 -2.57 -8.19
N ASP A 98 10.27 -3.83 -7.83
CA ASP A 98 9.28 -4.67 -8.51
C ASP A 98 7.93 -4.58 -7.80
N LEU A 99 6.94 -3.95 -8.42
CA LEU A 99 5.57 -3.89 -7.87
C LEU A 99 4.70 -5.09 -8.26
N PHE A 100 5.24 -6.01 -9.07
CA PHE A 100 4.53 -7.22 -9.49
C PHE A 100 5.35 -8.47 -9.18
N PRO A 101 5.82 -8.68 -7.94
CA PRO A 101 6.60 -9.86 -7.59
C PRO A 101 5.74 -11.12 -7.79
N GLY A 102 6.26 -12.13 -8.48
CA GLY A 102 5.58 -13.41 -8.71
C GLY A 102 5.29 -13.76 -10.19
N GLU A 103 4.60 -14.89 -10.37
CA GLU A 103 4.24 -15.43 -11.68
C GLU A 103 3.00 -14.71 -12.25
N GLY A 104 3.02 -14.38 -13.54
CA GLY A 104 1.86 -13.82 -14.25
C GLY A 104 1.84 -12.28 -14.41
N GLY A 105 2.67 -11.54 -13.66
CA GLY A 105 2.78 -10.08 -13.76
C GLY A 105 3.80 -9.55 -14.77
N GLU A 106 4.34 -10.40 -15.65
CA GLU A 106 5.48 -10.06 -16.52
C GLU A 106 5.16 -8.96 -17.55
N GLY A 107 3.92 -8.93 -18.02
CA GLY A 107 3.42 -7.89 -18.94
C GLY A 107 3.38 -6.54 -18.24
N ASP A 108 2.66 -6.46 -17.12
CA ASP A 108 2.48 -5.22 -16.35
C ASP A 108 3.83 -4.68 -15.84
N ARG A 109 4.71 -5.57 -15.36
CA ARG A 109 6.08 -5.23 -14.95
C ARG A 109 6.86 -4.61 -16.11
N ARG A 110 6.80 -5.22 -17.29
CA ARG A 110 7.50 -4.73 -18.49
C ARG A 110 6.96 -3.38 -18.95
N ASP A 111 5.64 -3.24 -19.00
CA ASP A 111 4.99 -2.02 -19.47
C ASP A 111 5.26 -0.86 -18.51
N MET A 112 5.15 -1.09 -17.20
CA MET A 112 5.50 -0.11 -16.18
C MET A 112 6.97 0.29 -16.27
N ARG A 113 7.89 -0.69 -16.37
CA ARG A 113 9.32 -0.42 -16.53
C ARG A 113 9.59 0.47 -17.76
N ALA A 114 8.97 0.16 -18.89
CA ALA A 114 9.10 0.93 -20.11
C ALA A 114 8.63 2.39 -19.94
N ARG A 115 7.51 2.60 -19.24
CA ARG A 115 7.00 3.96 -18.94
C ARG A 115 7.94 4.73 -18.01
N VAL A 116 8.40 4.11 -16.92
CA VAL A 116 9.33 4.75 -15.98
C VAL A 116 10.66 5.07 -16.64
N ASP A 117 11.19 4.19 -17.49
CA ASP A 117 12.44 4.46 -18.22
C ASP A 117 12.28 5.59 -19.24
N ALA A 118 11.14 5.65 -19.93
CA ALA A 118 10.82 6.78 -20.79
C ALA A 118 10.75 8.10 -20.00
N MET A 119 10.16 8.08 -18.79
CA MET A 119 10.13 9.25 -17.89
C MET A 119 11.53 9.68 -17.44
N LYS A 120 12.37 8.74 -17.00
CA LYS A 120 13.77 9.01 -16.61
C LYS A 120 14.56 9.59 -17.78
N ALA A 121 14.41 9.04 -18.99
CA ALA A 121 15.06 9.53 -20.20
C ALA A 121 14.60 10.96 -20.56
N ALA A 122 13.30 11.24 -20.46
CA ALA A 122 12.73 12.56 -20.71
C ALA A 122 13.24 13.59 -19.69
N GLN A 123 13.27 13.24 -18.39
CA GLN A 123 13.80 14.11 -17.33
C GLN A 123 15.30 14.39 -17.52
N GLY A 124 16.09 13.36 -17.86
CA GLY A 124 17.51 13.52 -18.15
C GLY A 124 17.78 14.36 -19.40
N SER A 125 16.94 14.23 -20.43
CA SER A 125 17.01 15.10 -21.61
C SER A 125 16.69 16.55 -21.26
N ALA A 126 15.60 16.80 -20.54
CA ALA A 126 15.18 18.13 -20.12
C ALA A 126 16.25 18.82 -19.25
N LEU A 127 16.87 18.09 -18.31
CA LEU A 127 17.95 18.62 -17.48
C LEU A 127 19.18 19.00 -18.32
N ARG A 128 19.54 18.19 -19.32
CA ARG A 128 20.63 18.52 -20.25
C ARG A 128 20.31 19.76 -21.08
N HIS A 129 19.11 19.87 -21.62
CA HIS A 129 18.67 21.07 -22.35
C HIS A 129 18.73 22.32 -21.46
N PHE A 130 18.22 22.24 -20.23
CA PHE A 130 18.29 23.34 -19.27
C PHE A 130 19.73 23.76 -18.95
N ASN A 131 20.65 22.81 -18.79
CA ASN A 131 22.06 23.12 -18.54
C ASN A 131 22.76 23.73 -19.76
N VAL A 132 22.44 23.26 -20.98
CA VAL A 132 22.97 23.83 -22.23
C VAL A 132 22.42 25.24 -22.48
N GLU A 133 21.15 25.48 -22.19
CA GLU A 133 20.51 26.80 -22.34
C GLU A 133 20.94 27.81 -21.28
N ASN A 134 21.31 27.34 -20.07
CA ASN A 134 21.74 28.20 -18.96
C ASN A 134 23.26 28.29 -18.75
N GLY A 135 24.06 27.61 -19.59
CA GLY A 135 25.49 27.92 -19.76
C GLY A 135 26.45 26.78 -19.46
N GLU A 136 27.09 26.28 -20.52
CA GLU A 136 28.54 26.01 -20.52
C GLU A 136 29.24 27.08 -21.38
N ALA A 137 29.55 28.21 -20.74
CA ALA A 137 30.77 28.95 -20.99
C ALA A 137 31.60 28.82 -19.70
N ALA A 138 32.39 27.77 -19.61
CA ALA A 138 33.47 27.60 -18.64
C ALA A 138 34.79 27.52 -19.38
#